data_AF-A0A945L7S6-F1
#
_entry.id   AF-A0A945L7S6-F1
#
_cell.length_a   1.000
_cell.length_b   1.000
_cell.length_c   1.000
_cell.angle_alpha   90.00
_cell.angle_beta   90.00
_cell.angle_gamma   90.00
#
_symmetry.space_group_name_H-M   'P 1'
#
loop_
_entity.id
_entity.type
_entity.pdbx_description
1 polymer ?
#
loop_
_entity_poly.entity_id
_entity_poly.type
_entity_poly.pdbx_seq_one_letter_code
_entity_poly.pdbx_strand_id
1 'polypeptide(L)' 'MDGNGRWAQERGLPRTAGHEAGEASLLDCVHGALELGIGAVSAYAFSTE' A
#
# COMPACT_ATOMS: atom_id res chain seq x y z
N MET A 1 -2.94 2.05 2.81
CA MET A 1 -3.50 0.69 2.63
C MET A 1 -3.35 -0.07 3.95
N ASP A 2 -4.36 -0.84 4.34
CA ASP A 2 -4.32 -1.61 5.60
C ASP A 2 -3.67 -2.99 5.40
N GLY A 3 -3.16 -3.59 6.48
CA GLY A 3 -2.65 -4.95 6.50
C GLY A 3 -1.14 -5.11 6.35
N ASN A 4 -0.41 -4.06 5.95
CA ASN A 4 1.05 -4.08 5.78
C ASN A 4 1.79 -4.65 7.01
N GLY A 5 1.40 -4.22 8.22
CA GLY A 5 1.99 -4.73 9.46
C GLY A 5 1.68 -6.20 9.74
N ARG A 6 0.47 -6.68 9.40
CA ARG A 6 0.08 -8.10 9.55
C ARG A 6 0.84 -8.97 8.55
N TRP A 7 0.92 -8.52 7.30
CA TRP A 7 1.67 -9.19 6.24
C TRP A 7 3.15 -9.43 6.61
N ALA A 8 3.79 -8.44 7.24
CA ALA A 8 5.17 -8.56 7.71
C ALA A 8 5.29 -9.54 8.90
N GLN A 9 4.38 -9.45 9.87
CA GLN A 9 4.38 -10.33 11.05
C GLN A 9 4.19 -11.81 10.68
N GLU A 10 3.29 -12.12 9.74
CA GLU A 10 3.08 -13.48 9.22
C GLU A 10 4.35 -14.07 8.59
N ARG A 11 5.30 -13.23 8.19
CA ARG A 11 6.57 -13.61 7.56
C ARG A 11 7.77 -13.51 8.51
N GLY A 12 7.54 -13.20 9.80
CA GLY A 12 8.61 -12.98 10.78
C GLY A 12 9.48 -11.76 10.47
N LEU A 13 8.97 -10.78 9.71
CA LEU A 13 9.68 -9.58 9.31
C LEU A 13 9.34 -8.38 10.21
N PRO A 14 10.23 -7.37 10.30
CA PRO A 14 9.90 -6.09 10.89
C PRO A 14 8.71 -5.43 10.19
N ARG A 15 7.87 -4.70 10.94
CA ARG A 15 6.69 -4.00 10.37
C ARG A 15 7.04 -3.05 9.22
N THR A 16 8.23 -2.43 9.25
CA THR A 16 8.73 -1.53 8.20
C THR A 16 8.82 -2.22 6.84
N ALA A 17 9.20 -3.50 6.79
CA ALA A 17 9.24 -4.27 5.54
C ALA A 17 7.85 -4.40 4.90
N GLY A 18 6.79 -4.45 5.71
CA GLY A 18 5.42 -4.43 5.20
C GLY A 18 5.03 -3.06 4.62
N HIS A 19 5.55 -1.96 5.18
CA HIS A 19 5.33 -0.62 4.62
C HIS A 19 6.05 -0.44 3.29
N GLU A 20 7.30 -0.92 3.18
CA GLU A 20 8.06 -0.95 1.92
C GLU A 20 7.34 -1.77 0.83
N ALA A 21 6.84 -2.96 1.17
CA ALA A 21 6.02 -3.76 0.25
C ALA A 21 4.71 -3.04 -0.17
N GLY A 22 4.15 -2.25 0.75
CA GLY A 22 2.98 -1.42 0.52
C GLY A 22 3.21 -0.31 -0.51
N GLU A 23 4.43 0.21 -0.66
CA GLU A 23 4.75 1.21 -1.68
C GLU A 23 4.57 0.64 -3.09
N ALA A 24 5.18 -0.52 -3.35
CA ALA A 24 5.06 -1.20 -4.64
C ALA A 24 3.59 -1.52 -4.98
N SER A 25 2.82 -1.95 -3.99
CA SER A 25 1.39 -2.26 -4.17
C SER A 25 0.54 -1.01 -4.47
N LEU A 26 0.90 0.15 -3.92
CA LEU A 26 0.22 1.41 -4.21
C LEU A 26 0.52 1.87 -5.64
N LEU A 27 1.79 1.77 -6.08
CA LEU A 27 2.19 2.14 -7.43
C LEU A 27 1.51 1.26 -8.49
N ASP A 28 1.42 -0.04 -8.25
CA ASP A 28 0.71 -0.97 -9.13
C ASP A 28 -0.78 -0.57 -9.27
N CYS A 29 -1.43 -0.21 -8.16
CA CYS A 29 -2.81 0.27 -8.17
C CYS A 29 -2.98 1.57 -8.97
N VAL A 30 -2.03 2.52 -8.84
CA VAL A 30 -2.03 3.76 -9.63
C VAL A 30 -1.83 3.49 -11.11
N HIS A 31 -0.93 2.57 -11.49
CA HIS A 31 -0.75 2.19 -12.88
C HIS A 31 -2.02 1.57 -13.48
N GLY A 32 -2.67 0.66 -12.75
CA GLY A 32 -3.96 0.12 -13.17
C GLY A 32 -5.05 1.20 -13.31
N ALA A 33 -5.07 2.18 -12.41
CA ALA A 33 -5.98 3.32 -12.51
C ALA A 33 -5.74 4.16 -13.78
N LEU A 34 -4.47 4.37 -14.16
CA LEU A 34 -4.10 5.06 -15.40
C LEU A 34 -4.53 4.28 -16.64
N GLU A 35 -4.30 2.96 -16.67
CA GLU A 35 -4.71 2.08 -17.77
C GLU A 35 -6.23 2.08 -17.98
N LEU A 36 -6.99 2.20 -16.89
CA LEU A 36 -8.45 2.27 -16.91
C LEU A 36 -8.99 3.69 -17.17
N GLY A 37 -8.13 4.70 -17.31
CA GLY A 37 -8.54 6.09 -17.52
C GLY A 37 -9.20 6.75 -16.30
N ILE A 38 -8.90 6.28 -15.09
CA ILE A 38 -9.41 6.86 -13.84
C ILE A 38 -8.69 8.18 -13.57
N GLY A 39 -9.45 9.28 -13.48
CA GLY A 39 -8.90 10.63 -13.36
C GLY A 39 -8.36 11.01 -11.97
N ALA A 40 -8.67 10.25 -10.93
CA ALA A 40 -8.18 10.51 -9.57
C ALA A 40 -8.16 9.25 -8.70
N VAL A 41 -7.12 9.12 -7.86
CA VAL A 41 -7.00 8.10 -6.81
C VAL A 41 -6.61 8.79 -5.51
N SER A 42 -7.34 8.50 -4.43
CA SER A 42 -7.01 8.94 -3.08
C SER A 42 -6.62 7.73 -2.23
N ALA A 43 -5.46 7.80 -1.58
CA ALA A 43 -4.95 6.71 -0.76
C ALA A 43 -4.82 7.15 0.70
N TYR A 44 -5.29 6.31 1.62
CA TYR A 44 -5.13 6.54 3.05
C TYR A 44 -3.79 5.96 3.53
N ALA A 45 -2.81 6.86 3.73
CA ALA A 45 -1.44 6.51 4.09
C ALA A 45 -1.17 6.63 5.60
N PHE A 46 -1.74 7.64 6.26
CA PHE A 46 -1.55 7.89 7.69
C PHE A 46 -2.81 8.53 8.28
N SER A 47 -3.06 8.26 9.55
CA SER A 47 -4.21 8.78 10.32
C SER A 47 -3.79 9.87 11.29
N THR A 48 -4.76 10.59 11.86
CA THR A 48 -4.51 11.60 12.91
C THR A 48 -4.43 11.03 14.32
N GLU A 49 -4.96 9.83 14.52
CA GLU A 49 -4.86 9.00 15.72
C GLU A 49 -3.42 8.51 15.95
#